data_AF-A0A9K3ILQ4-F1
#
_entry.id   AF-A0A9K3ILQ4-F1
#
_cell.length_a   1.000
_cell.length_b   1.000
_cell.length_c   1.000
_cell.angle_alpha   90.00
_cell.angle_beta   90.00
_cell.angle_gamma   90.00
#
_symmetry.space_group_name_H-M   'P 1'
#
loop_
_entity.id
_entity.type
_entity.pdbx_description
1 polymer ?
#
loop_
_entity_poly.entity_id
_entity_poly.type
_entity_poly.pdbx_seq_one_letter_code
_entity_poly.pdbx_strand_id
1 'polypeptide(L)'
;MEEEICTTSAHRVCSIEDLLSKILAGLPLGSLRLSKSVCKRWLHLITGPSFNLLRSKADHPCFLLRHAFSVFDYVPLTSIQRPLISISFPFNADNLEVLQSCNGLLLCLDHKPADKLYVYNPTINVASTAP
;
A
#
# COMPACT_ATOMS: atom_id res chain seq x y z
N MET A 1 25.50 37.53 8.94
CA MET A 1 24.05 37.69 9.15
C MET A 1 23.45 36.37 8.75
N GLU A 2 23.42 35.43 9.69
CA GLU A 2 22.87 34.10 9.47
C GLU A 2 21.36 34.21 9.60
N GLU A 3 20.63 34.00 8.50
CA GLU A 3 19.17 33.91 8.54
C GLU A 3 18.78 32.69 9.38
N GLU A 4 18.30 32.96 10.59
CA GLU A 4 17.57 31.99 11.39
C GLU A 4 16.25 31.69 10.66
N ILE A 5 16.28 30.69 9.77
CA ILE A 5 15.09 30.18 9.12
C ILE A 5 14.18 29.65 10.22
N CYS A 6 13.09 30.37 10.49
CA CYS A 6 12.01 29.91 11.36
C CYS A 6 11.41 28.64 10.74
N THR A 7 11.99 27.48 11.07
CA THR A 7 11.50 26.20 10.57
C THR A 7 10.16 25.93 11.21
N THR A 8 9.10 25.99 10.42
CA THR A 8 7.75 25.64 10.86
C THR A 8 7.73 24.23 11.45
N SER A 9 6.79 23.94 12.36
CA SER A 9 6.58 22.60 12.89
C SER A 9 6.43 21.55 11.78
N ALA A 10 5.75 21.92 10.69
CA ALA A 10 5.64 21.11 9.48
C ALA A 10 6.99 20.81 8.83
N HIS A 11 7.88 21.81 8.71
CA HIS A 11 9.23 21.62 8.18
C HIS A 11 10.06 20.69 9.07
N ARG A 12 9.95 20.82 10.40
CA ARG A 12 10.63 19.94 11.37
C ARG A 12 10.14 18.49 11.32
N VAL A 13 8.82 18.28 11.20
CA VAL A 13 8.25 16.94 11.01
C VAL A 13 8.69 16.37 9.67
N CYS A 14 8.66 17.18 8.62
CA CYS A 14 9.13 16.79 7.30
C CYS A 14 10.64 16.62 7.23
N SER A 15 11.47 17.03 8.19
CA SER A 15 12.91 16.76 8.14
C SER A 15 13.30 15.44 8.82
N ILE A 16 12.42 14.85 9.63
CA ILE A 16 12.66 13.59 10.34
C ILE A 16 12.02 12.43 9.56
N GLU A 17 12.85 11.61 8.91
CA GLU A 17 12.36 10.52 8.04
C GLU A 17 11.51 9.47 8.76
N ASP A 18 11.91 9.07 9.97
CA ASP A 18 11.16 8.06 10.74
C ASP A 18 9.77 8.55 11.13
N LEU A 19 9.66 9.83 11.51
CA LEU A 19 8.41 10.45 11.89
C LEU A 19 7.51 10.62 10.67
N LEU A 20 8.06 11.12 9.56
CA LEU A 20 7.36 11.22 8.29
C LEU A 20 6.85 9.84 7.83
N SER A 21 7.68 8.81 7.93
CA SER A 21 7.31 7.43 7.58
C SER A 21 6.17 6.91 8.44
N LYS A 22 6.17 7.16 9.75
CA LYS A 22 5.06 6.78 10.64
C LYS A 22 3.75 7.51 10.30
N ILE A 23 3.82 8.81 10.01
CA ILE A 23 2.64 9.59 9.60
C ILE A 23 2.08 9.06 8.29
N LEU A 24 2.93 8.89 7.27
CA LEU A 24 2.55 8.33 5.98
C LEU A 24 1.98 6.91 6.13
N ALA A 25 2.57 6.07 6.98
CA ALA A 25 2.11 4.71 7.25
C ALA A 25 0.68 4.65 7.80
N GLY A 26 0.26 5.65 8.58
CA GLY A 26 -1.12 5.76 9.10
C GLY A 26 -2.16 6.21 8.07
N LEU A 27 -1.75 6.70 6.90
CA LEU A 27 -2.68 7.17 5.88
C LEU A 27 -3.43 6.02 5.18
N PRO A 28 -4.71 6.23 4.82
CA PRO A 28 -5.42 5.35 3.90
C PRO A 28 -4.67 5.17 2.58
N LEU A 29 -4.86 4.03 1.89
CA LEU A 29 -4.14 3.72 0.64
C LEU A 29 -4.38 4.79 -0.44
N GLY A 30 -5.59 5.34 -0.56
CA GLY A 30 -5.89 6.41 -1.51
C GLY A 30 -5.04 7.65 -1.29
N SER A 31 -5.00 8.16 -0.05
CA SER A 31 -4.15 9.30 0.32
C SER A 31 -2.66 9.00 0.15
N LEU A 32 -2.24 7.77 0.43
CA LEU A 32 -0.86 7.34 0.24
C LEU A 32 -0.45 7.33 -1.25
N ARG A 33 -1.34 6.87 -2.15
CA ARG A 33 -1.09 6.88 -3.59
C ARG A 33 -0.86 8.31 -4.09
N LEU A 34 -1.65 9.26 -3.61
CA LEU A 34 -1.46 10.69 -3.91
C LEU A 34 -0.19 11.25 -3.26
N SER A 35 0.18 10.78 -2.06
CA SER A 35 1.40 11.24 -1.37
C SER A 35 2.68 10.95 -2.16
N LYS A 36 2.68 9.93 -3.04
CA LYS A 36 3.81 9.63 -3.93
C LYS A 36 4.10 10.75 -4.95
N SER A 37 3.12 11.58 -5.30
CA SER A 37 3.31 12.67 -6.27
C SER A 37 3.78 13.99 -5.65
N VAL A 38 3.88 14.08 -4.32
CA VAL A 38 4.26 15.31 -3.61
C VAL A 38 5.71 15.69 -3.90
N CYS A 39 6.66 14.76 -3.73
CA CYS A 39 8.06 14.97 -4.11
C CYS A 39 8.82 13.65 -4.24
N LYS A 40 10.01 13.69 -4.86
CA LYS A 40 10.90 12.52 -5.03
C LYS A 40 11.22 11.81 -3.72
N ARG A 41 11.34 12.58 -2.63
CA ARG A 41 11.66 12.05 -1.30
C ARG A 41 10.51 11.20 -0.74
N TRP A 42 9.27 11.68 -0.87
CA TRP A 42 8.08 10.95 -0.44
C TRP A 42 7.87 9.71 -1.29
N LEU A 43 8.09 9.81 -2.61
CA LEU A 43 8.07 8.65 -3.49
C LEU A 43 9.06 7.59 -3.00
N HIS A 44 10.34 7.95 -2.83
CA HIS A 44 11.40 7.03 -2.38
C HIS A 44 11.07 6.37 -1.04
N LEU A 45 10.62 7.15 -0.06
CA LEU A 45 10.21 6.63 1.25
C LEU A 45 9.05 5.64 1.14
N ILE A 46 7.99 5.98 0.42
CA ILE A 46 6.78 5.14 0.31
C ILE A 46 7.06 3.87 -0.49
N THR A 47 7.95 3.91 -1.49
CA THR A 47 8.32 2.72 -2.28
C THR A 47 9.34 1.82 -1.60
N GLY A 48 9.98 2.28 -0.53
CA GLY A 48 11.03 1.54 0.17
C GLY A 48 10.51 0.30 0.90
N PRO A 49 11.34 -0.77 1.02
CA PRO A 49 10.94 -2.00 1.72
C PRO A 49 10.66 -1.77 3.21
N SER A 50 11.42 -0.88 3.86
CA SER A 50 11.26 -0.51 5.27
C SER A 50 9.87 0.05 5.57
N PHE A 51 9.33 0.84 4.63
CA PHE A 51 8.02 1.45 4.75
C PHE A 51 6.89 0.43 4.63
N ASN A 52 7.04 -0.56 3.74
CA ASN A 52 6.08 -1.66 3.62
C ASN A 52 6.02 -2.48 4.91
N LEU A 53 7.17 -2.77 5.54
CA LEU A 53 7.23 -3.45 6.83
C LEU A 53 6.62 -2.62 7.96
N LEU A 54 6.85 -1.30 7.96
CA LEU A 54 6.25 -0.40 8.94
C LEU A 54 4.72 -0.39 8.83
N ARG A 55 4.21 -0.35 7.59
CA ARG A 55 2.76 -0.38 7.32
C ARG A 55 2.14 -1.74 7.63
N SER A 56 2.83 -2.84 7.35
CA SER A 56 2.31 -4.18 7.66
C SER A 56 2.20 -4.41 9.17
N LYS A 57 3.08 -3.80 9.97
CA LYS A 57 3.02 -3.80 11.43
C LYS A 57 2.01 -2.81 11.99
N ALA A 58 1.65 -1.79 11.22
CA ALA A 58 0.62 -0.85 11.63
C ALA A 58 -0.71 -1.60 11.56
N ASP A 59 -1.22 -1.98 12.71
CA ASP A 59 -2.36 -2.87 12.94
C ASP A 59 -3.65 -2.29 12.32
N HIS A 60 -3.81 -2.49 11.01
CA HIS A 60 -4.98 -2.08 10.24
C HIS A 60 -5.63 -3.35 9.70
N PRO A 61 -6.42 -4.06 10.52
CA PRO A 61 -7.15 -5.21 10.04
C PRO A 61 -7.98 -4.75 8.84
N CYS A 62 -7.93 -5.53 7.77
CA CYS A 62 -8.61 -5.23 6.51
C CYS A 62 -9.07 -6.53 5.87
N PHE A 63 -10.14 -6.45 5.10
CA PHE A 63 -10.61 -7.53 4.25
C PHE A 63 -10.49 -7.13 2.79
N LEU A 64 -10.40 -8.14 1.93
CA LEU A 64 -10.56 -7.97 0.50
C LEU A 64 -11.88 -8.57 0.10
N LEU A 65 -12.77 -7.72 -0.42
CA LEU A 65 -14.07 -8.13 -0.90
C LEU A 65 -14.01 -8.26 -2.42
N ARG A 66 -14.23 -9.45 -2.96
CA ARG A 66 -14.40 -9.64 -4.40
C ARG A 66 -15.86 -9.37 -4.75
N HIS A 67 -16.14 -8.26 -5.44
CA HIS A 67 -17.51 -7.94 -5.87
C HIS A 67 -17.77 -8.30 -7.34
N ALA A 68 -16.73 -8.43 -8.17
CA ALA A 68 -16.82 -8.88 -9.56
C ALA A 68 -15.66 -9.82 -9.92
N PHE A 69 -15.72 -10.46 -11.09
CA PHE A 69 -14.72 -11.45 -11.52
C PHE A 69 -13.27 -10.96 -11.39
N SER A 70 -13.00 -9.68 -11.63
CA SER A 70 -11.65 -9.09 -11.65
C SER A 70 -11.44 -7.90 -10.71
N VAL A 71 -12.44 -7.55 -9.89
CA VAL A 71 -12.39 -6.35 -9.04
C VAL A 71 -12.46 -6.74 -7.57
N PHE A 72 -11.49 -6.24 -6.81
CA PHE A 72 -11.36 -6.48 -5.38
C PHE A 72 -11.37 -5.14 -4.65
N ASP A 73 -12.21 -5.03 -3.64
CA ASP A 73 -12.28 -3.87 -2.78
C ASP A 73 -11.50 -4.13 -1.50
N TYR A 74 -10.57 -3.24 -1.20
CA TYR A 74 -9.89 -3.21 0.09
C TYR A 74 -10.80 -2.53 1.11
N VAL A 75 -11.20 -3.27 2.14
CA VAL A 75 -12.09 -2.83 3.22
C VAL A 75 -11.33 -2.74 4.54
N PRO A 76 -10.95 -1.53 5.00
CA PRO A 76 -10.36 -1.37 6.34
C PRO A 76 -11.40 -1.66 7.42
N LEU A 77 -11.08 -2.54 8.38
CA LEU A 77 -11.99 -2.90 9.49
C LEU A 77 -12.05 -1.85 10.60
N THR A 78 -11.05 -0.97 10.67
CA THR A 78 -10.95 0.04 11.73
C THR A 78 -11.64 1.36 11.38
N SER A 79 -12.32 1.46 10.23
CA SER A 79 -12.87 2.73 9.78
C SER A 79 -14.20 2.57 9.04
N ILE A 80 -15.28 2.81 9.79
CA ILE A 80 -16.69 2.79 9.34
C ILE A 80 -16.97 3.80 8.20
N GLN A 81 -16.03 4.69 7.88
CA GLN A 81 -16.21 5.83 6.96
C GLN A 81 -15.17 5.92 5.83
N ARG A 82 -14.29 4.92 5.63
CA ARG A 82 -13.32 4.98 4.53
C ARG A 82 -13.94 4.48 3.23
N PRO A 83 -13.77 5.19 2.10
CA PRO A 83 -14.23 4.71 0.81
C PRO A 83 -13.51 3.40 0.47
N LEU A 84 -14.26 2.45 -0.08
CA LEU A 84 -13.74 1.22 -0.66
C LEU A 84 -12.65 1.59 -1.67
N ILE A 85 -11.45 1.03 -1.50
CA ILE A 85 -10.39 1.22 -2.48
C ILE A 85 -10.48 0.04 -3.43
N SER A 86 -11.00 0.29 -4.62
CA SER A 86 -10.98 -0.68 -5.70
C SER A 86 -9.54 -0.89 -6.15
N ILE A 87 -9.10 -2.14 -6.12
CA ILE A 87 -7.80 -2.58 -6.57
C ILE A 87 -7.99 -3.30 -7.91
N SER A 88 -7.32 -2.80 -8.95
CA SER A 88 -7.15 -3.53 -10.19
C SER A 88 -5.87 -4.36 -10.12
N PHE A 89 -5.97 -5.63 -10.49
CA PHE A 89 -4.81 -6.49 -10.61
C PHE A 89 -4.02 -6.13 -11.88
N PRO A 90 -2.68 -6.18 -11.84
CA PRO A 90 -1.84 -5.87 -13.00
C PRO A 90 -1.82 -6.99 -14.05
N PHE A 91 -2.53 -8.10 -13.83
CA PHE A 91 -2.61 -9.27 -14.70
C PHE A 91 -4.07 -9.71 -14.85
N ASN A 92 -4.34 -10.62 -15.80
CA ASN A 92 -5.70 -11.04 -16.11
C ASN A 92 -6.34 -11.75 -14.91
N ALA A 93 -7.23 -11.05 -14.20
CA ALA A 93 -7.84 -11.56 -12.98
C ALA A 93 -8.95 -12.60 -13.22
N ASP A 94 -9.32 -12.87 -14.47
CA ASP A 94 -10.39 -13.83 -14.81
C ASP A 94 -10.08 -15.25 -14.32
N ASN A 95 -8.80 -15.62 -14.26
CA ASN A 95 -8.34 -16.93 -13.78
C ASN A 95 -7.56 -16.83 -12.46
N LEU A 96 -7.68 -15.71 -11.74
CA LEU A 96 -6.96 -15.50 -10.50
C LEU A 96 -7.76 -16.00 -9.29
N GLU A 97 -7.14 -16.88 -8.52
CA GLU A 97 -7.61 -17.31 -7.22
C GLU A 97 -6.75 -16.71 -6.11
N VAL A 98 -7.36 -16.09 -5.10
CA VAL A 98 -6.65 -15.64 -3.90
C VAL A 98 -6.61 -16.81 -2.91
N LEU A 99 -5.46 -17.44 -2.76
CA LEU A 99 -5.27 -18.59 -1.87
C LEU A 99 -5.16 -18.17 -0.41
N GLN A 100 -4.38 -17.12 -0.13
CA GLN A 100 -4.12 -16.63 1.21
C GLN A 100 -3.91 -15.12 1.23
N SER A 101 -4.10 -14.52 2.40
CA SER A 101 -3.70 -13.14 2.66
C SER A 101 -2.90 -13.08 3.97
N CYS A 102 -1.87 -12.25 4.00
CA CYS A 102 -1.08 -12.02 5.20
C CYS A 102 -0.50 -10.61 5.15
N ASN A 103 -0.67 -9.82 6.21
CA ASN A 103 0.01 -8.53 6.36
C ASN A 103 -0.23 -7.55 5.19
N GLY A 104 -1.41 -7.60 4.57
CA GLY A 104 -1.77 -6.78 3.41
C GLY A 104 -1.17 -7.26 2.08
N LEU A 105 -0.50 -8.41 2.06
CA LEU A 105 -0.08 -9.13 0.86
C LEU A 105 -1.07 -10.23 0.52
N LEU A 106 -1.13 -10.56 -0.77
CA LEU A 106 -1.96 -11.62 -1.30
C LEU A 106 -1.13 -12.69 -1.97
N LEU A 107 -1.40 -13.93 -1.61
CA LEU A 107 -0.93 -15.08 -2.36
C LEU A 107 -2.01 -15.44 -3.37
N CYS A 108 -1.68 -15.33 -4.64
CA CYS A 108 -2.61 -15.56 -5.73
C CYS A 108 -2.10 -16.65 -6.68
N LEU A 109 -3.02 -17.47 -7.18
CA LEU A 109 -2.77 -18.50 -8.18
C LEU A 109 -3.45 -18.09 -9.50
N ASP A 110 -2.68 -18.03 -10.57
CA ASP A 110 -3.19 -17.81 -11.92
C ASP A 110 -3.23 -19.14 -12.68
N HIS A 111 -4.44 -19.65 -12.92
CA HIS A 111 -4.68 -20.96 -13.53
C HIS A 111 -4.27 -21.04 -15.02
N LYS A 112 -3.85 -19.93 -15.65
CA LYS A 112 -3.38 -19.92 -17.06
C LYS A 112 -2.19 -18.98 -17.24
N PRO A 113 -1.12 -19.37 -17.96
CA PRO A 113 -0.97 -20.58 -18.77
C PRO A 113 -0.37 -21.80 -18.04
N ALA A 114 0.08 -21.66 -16.79
CA ALA A 114 0.73 -22.76 -16.04
C ALA A 114 0.74 -22.48 -14.53
N ASP A 115 -0.43 -22.49 -13.88
CA ASP A 115 -0.62 -22.41 -12.41
C ASP A 115 0.46 -21.58 -11.70
N LYS A 116 0.55 -20.30 -12.10
CA LYS A 116 1.61 -19.43 -11.61
C LYS A 116 1.21 -18.83 -10.29
N LEU A 117 2.09 -19.00 -9.30
CA LEU A 117 1.92 -18.43 -7.98
C LEU A 117 2.52 -17.02 -7.93
N TYR A 118 1.77 -16.07 -7.41
CA TYR A 118 2.18 -14.67 -7.26
C TYR A 118 1.99 -14.20 -5.83
N VAL A 119 2.97 -13.44 -5.35
CA VAL A 119 2.79 -12.56 -4.19
C VAL A 119 2.46 -11.18 -4.70
N TYR A 120 1.24 -10.73 -4.46
CA TYR A 120 0.74 -9.43 -4.88
C TYR A 120 0.62 -8.47 -3.68
N ASN A 121 1.17 -7.27 -3.84
CA ASN A 121 1.01 -6.17 -2.90
C ASN A 121 0.02 -5.13 -3.47
N PRO A 122 -1.27 -5.18 -3.05
CA PRO A 122 -2.29 -4.22 -3.50
C PRO A 122 -2.01 -2.77 -3.11
N THR A 123 -1.18 -2.53 -2.08
CA THR A 123 -0.83 -1.18 -1.60
C THR A 123 0.02 -0.42 -2.61
N ILE A 124 0.94 -1.12 -3.27
CA ILE A 124 1.87 -0.53 -4.24
C ILE A 124 1.59 -0.96 -5.67
N ASN A 125 0.60 -1.83 -5.88
CA ASN A 125 0.24 -2.43 -7.17
C ASN A 125 1.43 -3.13 -7.85
N VAL A 126 2.14 -3.95 -7.08
CA VAL A 126 3.29 -4.73 -7.57
C VAL A 126 3.04 -6.20 -7.29
N ALA A 127 3.29 -7.04 -8.29
CA ALA A 127 3.28 -8.49 -8.18
C ALA A 127 4.69 -9.05 -8.39
N SER A 128 5.02 -10.10 -7.66
CA SER A 128 6.24 -10.89 -7.86
C SER A 128 5.88 -12.36 -7.94
N THR A 129 6.52 -13.11 -8.83
CA THR A 129 6.32 -14.55 -8.94
C THR A 129 6.91 -15.23 -7.71
N ALA A 130 6.12 -16.07 -7.04
CA ALA A 130 6.58 -16.88 -5.94
C ALA A 130 7.47 -18.03 -6.47
N PRO A 131 8.48 -18.47 -5.70
CA PRO A 131 9.35 -19.58 -6.08
C PRO A 131 8.60 -20.92 -6.21
#